data_AF-A0A6J0IZT6-F1
#
_entry.id   AF-A0A6J0IZT6-F1
#
_cell.length_a   1.000
_cell.length_b   1.000
_cell.length_c   1.000
_cell.angle_alpha   90.00
_cell.angle_beta   90.00
_cell.angle_gamma   90.00
#
_symmetry.space_group_name_H-M   'P 1'
#
loop_
_entity.id
_entity.type
_entity.pdbx_description
1 polymer ?
#
loop_
_entity_poly.entity_id
_entity_poly.type
_entity_poly.pdbx_seq_one_letter_code
_entity_poly.pdbx_strand_id
1 'polypeptide(L)'
;MKIDKDKQLVVLDEEHEGISPDELKDELPERQPRFIVYSYKYQHEDGRVSYPLCFIFSSPVGCKPEQQMMYAGSKNKLVQTAELTKVFEIRNTEDLTEEWLREKLGFFH
;
A
#
# COMPACT_ATOMS: atom_id res chain seq x y z
N MET A 1 -6.71 -4.07 -2.37
CA MET A 1 -8.06 -3.84 -1.82
C MET A 1 -8.66 -2.54 -2.35
N LYS A 2 -9.98 -2.49 -2.49
CA LYS A 2 -10.75 -1.32 -2.96
C LYS A 2 -11.98 -1.07 -2.09
N ILE A 3 -12.62 0.09 -2.26
CA ILE A 3 -13.92 0.39 -1.65
C ILE A 3 -15.04 0.09 -2.65
N ASP A 4 -15.94 -0.81 -2.28
CA ASP A 4 -17.24 -1.00 -2.92
C ASP A 4 -18.17 0.12 -2.44
N LYS A 5 -18.50 1.06 -3.33
CA LYS A 5 -19.28 2.26 -2.99
C LYS A 5 -20.70 1.95 -2.58
N ASP A 6 -21.32 0.95 -3.21
CA ASP A 6 -22.72 0.63 -2.99
C ASP A 6 -22.89 -0.10 -1.66
N LYS A 7 -21.93 -0.96 -1.30
CA LYS A 7 -21.92 -1.69 -0.02
C LYS A 7 -21.29 -0.89 1.12
N GLN A 8 -20.55 0.18 0.82
CA GLN A 8 -19.74 0.92 1.79
C GLN A 8 -18.73 0.03 2.54
N LEU A 9 -18.15 -0.93 1.83
CA LEU A 9 -17.20 -1.89 2.40
C LEU A 9 -15.84 -1.81 1.70
N VAL A 10 -14.78 -1.99 2.47
CA VAL A 10 -13.48 -2.36 1.90
C VAL A 10 -13.54 -3.83 1.53
N VAL A 11 -13.24 -4.12 0.27
CA VAL A 11 -13.24 -5.49 -0.27
C VAL A 11 -11.86 -5.83 -0.83
N LEU A 12 -11.54 -7.12 -0.83
CA LEU A 12 -10.41 -7.64 -1.60
C LEU A 12 -10.63 -7.29 -3.08
N ASP A 13 -9.57 -6.85 -3.73
CA ASP A 13 -9.61 -6.52 -5.16
C ASP A 13 -8.87 -7.63 -5.91
N GLU A 14 -7.58 -7.73 -5.62
CA GLU A 14 -6.66 -8.72 -6.16
C GLU A 14 -5.74 -9.21 -5.04
N GLU A 15 -5.18 -10.40 -5.25
CA GLU A 15 -4.18 -11.03 -4.40
C GLU A 15 -3.06 -11.57 -5.30
N HIS A 16 -1.82 -11.25 -4.95
CA HIS A 16 -0.64 -11.54 -5.74
C HIS A 16 0.39 -12.25 -4.87
N GLU A 17 1.00 -13.32 -5.40
CA GLU A 17 2.08 -14.06 -4.73
C GLU A 17 3.40 -13.84 -5.45
N GLY A 18 4.47 -13.55 -4.70
CA GLY A 18 5.82 -13.40 -5.26
C GLY A 18 6.06 -12.14 -6.10
N ILE A 19 5.17 -11.15 -6.03
CA ILE A 19 5.26 -9.90 -6.79
C ILE A 19 6.29 -8.93 -6.18
N SER A 20 7.17 -8.38 -7.01
CA SER A 20 8.11 -7.32 -6.61
C SER A 20 7.42 -5.96 -6.46
N PRO A 21 8.02 -4.97 -5.76
CA PRO A 21 7.44 -3.63 -5.69
C PRO A 21 7.27 -2.98 -7.07
N ASP A 22 8.24 -3.21 -7.97
CA ASP A 22 8.21 -2.69 -9.33
C ASP A 22 7.11 -3.33 -10.19
N GLU A 23 6.86 -4.63 -10.06
CA GLU A 23 5.71 -5.25 -10.75
C GLU A 23 4.38 -4.82 -10.12
N LEU A 24 4.34 -4.70 -8.79
CA LEU A 24 3.14 -4.28 -8.08
C LEU A 24 2.70 -2.87 -8.48
N LYS A 25 3.63 -1.97 -8.80
CA LYS A 25 3.28 -0.61 -9.25
C LYS A 25 2.51 -0.62 -10.57
N ASP A 26 2.82 -1.56 -11.46
CA ASP A 26 2.23 -1.68 -12.80
C ASP A 26 0.79 -2.21 -12.73
N GLU A 27 0.47 -2.98 -11.68
CA GLU A 27 -0.90 -3.44 -11.39
C GLU A 27 -1.78 -2.34 -10.77
N LEU A 28 -1.19 -1.22 -10.31
CA LEU A 28 -1.95 -0.16 -9.64
C LEU A 28 -2.59 0.82 -10.64
N PRO A 29 -3.85 1.21 -10.43
CA PRO A 29 -4.50 2.19 -11.29
C PRO A 29 -3.94 3.61 -11.06
N GLU A 30 -3.43 4.24 -12.10
CA GLU A 30 -2.84 5.61 -12.05
C GLU A 30 -3.83 6.73 -11.68
N ARG A 31 -5.14 6.48 -11.75
CA ARG A 31 -6.20 7.50 -11.55
C ARG A 31 -7.23 7.12 -10.49
N GLN A 32 -6.97 6.06 -9.72
CA GLN A 32 -7.89 5.63 -8.67
C GLN A 32 -7.12 5.22 -7.43
N PRO A 33 -7.62 5.51 -6.21
CA PRO A 33 -6.92 5.09 -5.01
C PRO A 33 -7.04 3.58 -4.79
N ARG A 34 -6.04 2.99 -4.12
CA ARG A 34 -6.02 1.59 -3.67
C ARG A 34 -5.35 1.46 -2.31
N PHE A 35 -5.85 0.50 -1.52
CA PHE A 35 -5.17 0.04 -0.31
C PHE A 35 -4.43 -1.25 -0.59
N ILE A 36 -3.20 -1.32 -0.13
CA ILE A 36 -2.29 -2.42 -0.36
C ILE A 36 -1.78 -2.87 0.99
N VAL A 37 -1.78 -4.18 1.21
CA VAL A 37 -1.05 -4.82 2.30
C VAL A 37 0.03 -5.64 1.65
N TYR A 38 1.28 -5.31 1.93
CA TYR A 38 2.44 -5.87 1.24
C TYR A 38 3.43 -6.46 2.23
N SER A 39 3.72 -7.75 2.08
CA SER A 39 4.74 -8.45 2.86
C SER A 39 6.06 -8.42 2.09
N TYR A 40 6.95 -7.51 2.46
CA TYR A 40 8.21 -7.32 1.75
C TYR A 40 9.33 -8.18 2.35
N LYS A 41 10.10 -8.88 1.52
CA LYS A 41 11.31 -9.58 1.96
C LYS A 41 12.44 -8.58 2.13
N TYR A 42 12.72 -8.17 3.36
CA TYR A 42 13.77 -7.21 3.68
C TYR A 42 15.06 -7.93 4.06
N GLN A 43 16.11 -7.79 3.25
CA GLN A 43 17.45 -8.27 3.58
C GLN A 43 18.26 -7.14 4.25
N HIS A 44 18.64 -7.39 5.51
CA HIS A 44 19.44 -6.48 6.33
C HIS A 44 20.90 -6.54 5.93
N GLU A 45 21.64 -5.47 6.23
CA GLU A 45 23.08 -5.39 5.94
C GLU A 45 23.90 -6.43 6.72
N ASP A 46 23.44 -6.85 7.89
CA ASP A 46 24.06 -7.90 8.70
C ASP A 46 23.73 -9.34 8.23
N GLY A 47 23.01 -9.46 7.11
CA GLY A 47 22.63 -10.74 6.51
C GLY A 47 21.33 -11.34 7.06
N ARG A 48 20.69 -10.74 8.07
CA ARG A 48 19.35 -11.18 8.52
C ARG A 48 18.31 -10.91 7.43
N VAL A 49 17.23 -11.68 7.45
CA VAL A 49 16.06 -11.47 6.60
C VAL A 49 14.83 -11.32 7.48
N SER A 50 14.02 -10.30 7.22
CA SER A 50 12.72 -10.11 7.83
C SER A 50 11.63 -9.96 6.77
N TYR A 51 10.38 -10.15 7.19
CA TYR A 51 9.21 -10.01 6.32
C TYR A 51 8.23 -8.98 6.92
N PRO A 52 8.59 -7.68 6.94
CA PRO A 52 7.68 -6.64 7.43
C PRO A 52 6.39 -6.58 6.60
N LEU A 53 5.26 -6.68 7.29
CA LEU A 53 3.95 -6.38 6.72
C LEU A 53 3.72 -4.86 6.71
N CYS A 54 3.47 -4.31 5.54
CA CYS A 54 3.33 -2.88 5.30
C CYS A 54 1.94 -2.57 4.76
N PHE A 55 1.35 -1.47 5.23
CA PHE A 55 0.20 -0.86 4.60
C PHE A 55 0.67 0.24 3.67
N ILE A 56 0.23 0.22 2.41
CA ILE A 56 0.52 1.27 1.44
C ILE A 56 -0.81 1.81 0.90
N PHE A 57 -1.04 3.11 1.10
CA PHE A 57 -2.14 3.83 0.49
C PHE A 57 -1.68 4.46 -0.83
N SER A 58 -2.06 3.86 -1.96
CA SER A 58 -1.89 4.51 -3.26
C SER A 58 -3.02 5.51 -3.46
N SER A 59 -2.67 6.80 -3.56
CA SER A 59 -3.60 7.91 -3.72
C SER A 59 -3.13 8.86 -4.82
N PRO A 60 -3.17 8.44 -6.10
CA PRO A 60 -2.67 9.22 -7.21
C PRO A 60 -3.27 10.63 -7.29
N VAL A 61 -2.49 11.63 -7.67
CA VAL A 61 -2.99 13.03 -7.79
C VAL A 61 -4.14 13.20 -8.79
N GLY A 62 -4.26 12.29 -9.77
CA GLY A 62 -5.34 12.29 -10.77
C GLY A 62 -6.68 11.75 -10.28
N CYS A 63 -6.80 11.35 -9.01
CA CYS A 63 -8.03 10.81 -8.44
C CYS A 63 -9.14 11.86 -8.34
N LYS A 64 -10.40 11.42 -8.47
CA LYS A 64 -11.54 12.29 -8.14
C LYS A 64 -11.51 12.64 -6.64
N PRO A 65 -11.69 13.91 -6.24
CA PRO A 65 -11.64 14.32 -4.83
C PRO A 65 -12.56 13.50 -3.92
N GLU A 66 -13.77 13.19 -4.38
CA GLU A 66 -14.73 12.35 -3.64
C GLU A 66 -14.19 10.94 -3.34
N GLN A 67 -13.52 10.32 -4.31
CA GLN A 67 -12.90 9.00 -4.10
C GLN A 67 -11.73 9.12 -3.14
N GLN A 68 -10.89 10.14 -3.30
CA GLN A 68 -9.76 10.36 -2.40
C GLN A 68 -10.23 10.55 -0.94
N MET A 69 -11.29 11.33 -0.71
CA MET A 69 -11.90 11.50 0.61
C MET A 69 -12.45 10.19 1.18
N MET A 70 -13.17 9.41 0.36
CA MET A 70 -13.74 8.13 0.76
C MET A 70 -12.67 7.13 1.24
N TYR A 71 -11.56 7.03 0.49
CA TYR A 71 -10.43 6.20 0.90
C TYR A 71 -9.72 6.78 2.12
N ALA A 72 -9.39 8.07 2.14
CA ALA A 72 -8.72 8.68 3.30
C ALA A 72 -9.50 8.49 4.61
N GLY A 73 -10.84 8.63 4.57
CA GLY A 73 -11.71 8.42 5.73
C GLY A 73 -11.76 6.95 6.20
N SER A 74 -11.58 6.00 5.29
CA SER A 74 -11.61 4.56 5.60
C SER A 74 -10.25 3.99 6.04
N LYS A 75 -9.15 4.68 5.69
CA LYS A 75 -7.76 4.24 5.91
C LYS A 75 -7.51 3.80 7.36
N ASN A 76 -7.81 4.67 8.32
CA ASN A 76 -7.48 4.43 9.73
C ASN A 76 -8.20 3.19 10.28
N LYS A 77 -9.46 2.98 9.89
CA LYS A 77 -10.23 1.82 10.34
C LYS A 77 -9.63 0.52 9.81
N LEU A 78 -9.20 0.52 8.55
CA LEU A 78 -8.56 -0.64 7.93
C LEU A 78 -7.21 -0.96 8.57
N VAL A 79 -6.35 0.04 8.77
CA VAL A 79 -5.05 -0.11 9.45
C VAL A 79 -5.21 -0.69 10.85
N GLN A 80 -6.17 -0.17 11.63
CA GLN A 80 -6.47 -0.68 12.96
C GLN A 80 -6.98 -2.13 12.93
N THR A 81 -7.87 -2.45 11.99
CA THR A 81 -8.47 -3.78 11.86
C THR A 81 -7.43 -4.84 11.47
N ALA A 82 -6.44 -4.45 10.65
CA ALA A 82 -5.35 -5.33 10.22
C ALA A 82 -4.12 -5.26 11.13
N GLU A 83 -4.17 -4.50 12.24
CA GLU A 83 -3.08 -4.34 13.21
C GLU A 83 -1.74 -3.90 12.57
N LEU A 84 -1.82 -3.09 11.51
CA LEU A 84 -0.65 -2.67 10.74
C LEU A 84 0.03 -1.48 11.40
N THR A 85 1.33 -1.63 11.68
CA THR A 85 2.15 -0.58 12.32
C THR A 85 2.96 0.24 11.33
N LYS A 86 3.25 -0.33 10.15
CA LYS A 86 4.01 0.34 9.08
C LYS A 86 3.05 0.84 8.02
N VAL A 87 2.79 2.14 8.04
CA VAL A 87 1.74 2.78 7.21
C VAL A 87 2.39 3.83 6.32
N PHE A 88 2.28 3.64 5.01
CA PHE A 88 2.86 4.49 3.98
C PHE A 88 1.78 5.02 3.03
N GLU A 89 2.11 6.08 2.33
CA GLU A 89 1.24 6.69 1.33
C GLU A 89 2.10 7.15 0.14
N ILE A 90 1.63 6.86 -1.07
CA ILE A 90 2.22 7.31 -2.33
C ILE A 90 1.21 8.15 -3.10
N ARG A 91 1.72 9.18 -3.80
CA ARG A 91 0.90 10.13 -4.59
C ARG A 91 1.08 9.94 -6.09
N ASN A 92 2.02 9.10 -6.48
CA ASN A 92 2.20 8.57 -7.82
C ASN A 92 2.49 7.06 -7.68
N THR A 93 1.98 6.25 -8.60
CA THR A 93 2.28 4.80 -8.63
C THR A 93 3.76 4.56 -8.90
N GLU A 94 4.40 5.42 -9.70
CA GLU A 94 5.85 5.37 -9.97
C GLU A 94 6.72 5.57 -8.72
N ASP A 95 6.18 6.14 -7.64
CA ASP A 95 6.92 6.27 -6.38
C ASP A 95 7.10 4.91 -5.67
N LEU A 96 6.29 3.90 -6.03
CA LEU A 96 6.38 2.55 -5.47
C LEU A 96 7.53 1.79 -6.12
N THR A 97 8.72 1.94 -5.55
CA THR A 97 9.92 1.20 -5.95
C THR A 97 10.50 0.42 -4.78
N GLU A 98 11.36 -0.55 -5.06
CA GLU A 98 12.08 -1.27 -4.01
C GLU A 98 12.96 -0.32 -3.18
N GLU A 99 13.63 0.64 -3.82
CA GLU A 99 14.45 1.64 -3.13
C GLU A 99 13.61 2.48 -2.16
N TRP A 100 12.48 3.01 -2.62
CA TRP A 100 11.56 3.78 -1.78
C TRP A 100 11.07 2.96 -0.59
N LEU A 101 10.68 1.71 -0.81
CA LEU A 101 10.17 0.86 0.27
C LEU A 101 11.26 0.55 1.30
N ARG A 102 12.49 0.28 0.85
CA ARG A 102 13.63 0.06 1.74
C ARG A 102 13.97 1.30 2.56
N GLU A 103 13.93 2.49 1.96
CA GLU A 103 14.11 3.76 2.68
C GLU A 103 13.05 3.93 3.77
N LYS A 104 11.77 3.71 3.44
CA LYS A 104 10.65 3.79 4.40
C LYS A 104 10.76 2.78 5.53
N LEU A 105 11.27 1.59 5.25
CA LEU A 105 11.46 0.55 6.24
C LEU A 105 12.69 0.79 7.14
N GLY A 106 13.71 1.48 6.64
CA GLY A 106 14.90 1.85 7.41
C GLY A 106 14.58 2.68 8.65
N PHE A 107 13.47 3.44 8.67
CA PHE A 107 13.05 4.22 9.84
C PHE A 107 12.55 3.37 11.03
N PHE A 108 12.31 2.07 10.84
CA PHE A 108 11.80 1.16 11.87
C PHE A 108 12.87 0.21 12.41
N HIS A 109 14.14 0.43 12.06
CA HIS A 109 15.29 -0.38 12.45
C HIS A 109 16.34 0.41 13.22
#